data_AF-A0A946B186-F1
#
_entry.id   AF-A0A946B186-F1
#
_cell.length_a   1.000
_cell.length_b   1.000
_cell.length_c   1.000
_cell.angle_alpha   90.00
_cell.angle_beta   90.00
_cell.angle_gamma   90.00
#
_symmetry.space_group_name_H-M   'P 1'
#
loop_
_entity.id
_entity.type
_entity.pdbx_description
1 polymer ?
#
loop_
_entity_poly.entity_id
_entity_poly.type
_entity_poly.pdbx_seq_one_letter_code
_entity_poly.pdbx_strand_id
1 'polypeptide(L)'
;MLDKAADQKEEFMPYRGPTSPYALNEIFIQDAFANDDERLWMQMTPYSWSRPLCLNASQGYWVHLSKFRGDGVVSCHRHPAPVHGFIIKGGWRYL
;
A
#
# COMPACT_ATOMS: atom_id res chain seq x y z
N MET A 1 8.37 -21.68 -14.90
CA MET A 1 9.79 -22.03 -14.61
C MET A 1 10.63 -20.78 -14.80
N LEU A 2 10.86 -20.03 -13.73
CA LEU A 2 11.94 -19.04 -13.67
C LEU A 2 12.55 -19.14 -12.28
N ASP A 3 13.23 -20.27 -12.04
CA ASP A 3 14.22 -20.36 -10.99
C ASP A 3 15.41 -19.51 -11.41
N LYS A 4 15.52 -18.35 -10.78
CA LYS A 4 16.80 -17.65 -10.69
C LYS A 4 16.89 -17.08 -9.29
N ALA A 5 17.21 -17.95 -8.34
CA ALA A 5 17.81 -17.54 -7.08
C ALA A 5 19.08 -16.79 -7.46
N ALA A 6 18.98 -15.46 -7.54
CA ALA A 6 20.13 -14.60 -7.74
C ALA A 6 21.03 -14.77 -6.51
N ASP A 7 22.30 -15.06 -6.76
CA ASP A 7 23.37 -15.06 -5.77
C ASP A 7 23.37 -13.71 -5.06
N GLN A 8 22.81 -13.67 -3.84
CA GLN A 8 22.68 -12.44 -3.07
C GLN A 8 24.06 -12.07 -2.53
N LYS A 9 24.70 -11.08 -3.18
CA LYS A 9 25.92 -10.45 -2.66
C LYS A 9 25.71 -10.06 -1.20
N GLU A 10 26.67 -10.41 -0.32
CA GLU A 10 26.63 -10.11 1.13
C GLU A 10 26.30 -8.64 1.44
N GLU A 11 26.67 -7.73 0.54
CA GLU A 11 26.42 -6.29 0.59
C GLU A 11 24.93 -5.89 0.73
N PHE A 12 23.99 -6.76 0.32
CA PHE A 12 22.55 -6.49 0.40
C PHE A 12 21.80 -7.41 1.38
N MET A 13 22.50 -8.03 2.34
CA MET A 13 21.81 -8.82 3.35
C MET A 13 20.94 -7.93 4.26
N PRO A 14 19.64 -8.24 4.43
CA PRO A 14 18.82 -7.58 5.45
C PRO A 14 19.45 -7.75 6.82
N TYR A 15 19.29 -6.75 7.70
CA TYR A 15 19.78 -6.81 9.07
C TYR A 15 19.30 -8.09 9.80
N ARG A 16 20.23 -8.84 10.37
CA ARG A 16 19.97 -10.08 11.14
C ARG A 16 20.42 -9.99 12.61
N GLY A 17 20.80 -8.80 13.08
CA GLY A 17 21.18 -8.60 14.47
C GLY A 17 19.98 -8.65 15.43
N PRO A 18 20.20 -8.47 16.74
CA PRO A 18 19.12 -8.47 17.71
C PRO A 18 18.09 -7.38 17.38
N THR A 19 16.82 -7.75 17.44
CA THR A 19 15.70 -6.82 17.36
C THR A 19 15.41 -6.26 18.76
N SER A 20 14.93 -5.01 18.84
CA SER A 20 14.47 -4.46 20.11
C SER A 20 13.32 -5.31 20.65
N PRO A 21 13.25 -5.60 21.97
CA PRO A 21 12.10 -6.32 22.54
C PRO A 21 10.78 -5.55 22.41
N TYR A 22 10.82 -4.26 22.06
CA TYR A 22 9.66 -3.42 21.80
C TYR A 22 9.35 -3.23 20.31
N ALA A 23 10.16 -3.81 19.41
CA ALA A 23 9.92 -3.70 17.98
C ALA A 23 8.64 -4.47 17.60
N LEU A 24 7.76 -3.80 16.86
CA LEU A 24 6.64 -4.47 16.21
C LEU A 24 7.16 -5.24 14.99
N ASN A 25 6.41 -6.25 14.58
CA ASN A 25 6.68 -6.94 13.31
C ASN A 25 6.55 -5.95 12.15
N GLU A 26 7.45 -6.08 11.17
CA GLU A 26 7.37 -5.33 9.91
C GLU A 26 6.07 -5.69 9.17
N ILE A 27 5.44 -4.68 8.54
CA ILE A 27 4.28 -4.92 7.69
C ILE A 27 4.80 -5.17 6.26
N PHE A 28 5.06 -6.44 5.96
CA PHE A 28 5.46 -6.86 4.62
C PHE A 28 4.30 -7.54 3.88
N ILE A 29 3.90 -6.95 2.75
CA ILE A 29 2.86 -7.49 1.87
C ILE A 29 3.50 -7.70 0.49
N GLN A 30 3.87 -8.95 0.19
CA GLN A 30 4.58 -9.28 -1.05
C GLN A 30 3.77 -8.93 -2.31
N ASP A 31 2.48 -9.25 -2.32
CA ASP A 31 1.56 -8.83 -3.38
C ASP A 31 0.62 -7.72 -2.87
N ALA A 32 1.08 -6.47 -2.98
CA ALA A 32 0.28 -5.29 -2.67
C ALA A 32 -0.84 -5.01 -3.69
N PHE A 33 -0.93 -5.73 -4.82
CA PHE A 33 -2.01 -5.60 -5.81
C PHE A 33 -3.13 -6.62 -5.71
N ALA A 34 -2.94 -7.77 -5.05
CA ALA A 34 -4.09 -8.66 -4.82
C ALA A 34 -4.38 -9.48 -6.06
N ASN A 35 -3.35 -9.89 -6.81
CA ASN A 35 -3.55 -10.43 -8.14
C ASN A 35 -4.23 -11.80 -8.12
N ASP A 36 -4.18 -12.49 -6.98
CA ASP A 36 -4.76 -13.80 -6.74
C ASP A 36 -6.10 -13.77 -5.97
N ASP A 37 -6.45 -12.67 -5.30
CA ASP A 37 -7.70 -12.53 -4.55
C ASP A 37 -8.34 -11.13 -4.68
N GLU A 38 -9.35 -11.03 -5.53
CA GLU A 38 -10.09 -9.78 -5.76
C GLU A 38 -10.90 -9.32 -4.54
N ARG A 39 -11.22 -10.21 -3.59
CA ARG A 39 -12.02 -9.87 -2.40
C ARG A 39 -11.29 -8.91 -1.46
N LEU A 40 -9.97 -8.81 -1.61
CA LEU A 40 -9.13 -7.87 -0.86
C LEU A 40 -9.28 -6.41 -1.36
N TRP A 41 -9.96 -6.20 -2.49
CA TRP A 41 -10.37 -4.88 -2.96
C TRP A 41 -11.81 -4.59 -2.56
N MET A 42 -11.99 -3.72 -1.57
CA MET A 42 -13.32 -3.26 -1.16
C MET A 42 -13.84 -2.24 -2.17
N GLN A 43 -14.98 -2.52 -2.79
CA GLN A 43 -15.66 -1.57 -3.66
C GLN A 43 -16.28 -0.44 -2.82
N MET A 44 -15.90 0.81 -3.12
CA MET A 44 -16.38 2.01 -2.42
C MET A 44 -17.49 2.72 -3.20
N THR A 45 -17.38 2.71 -4.53
CA THR A 45 -18.36 3.28 -5.46
C THR A 45 -18.46 2.39 -6.70
N PRO A 46 -19.38 2.65 -7.65
CA PRO A 46 -19.42 1.90 -8.91
C PRO A 46 -18.10 1.92 -9.71
N TYR A 47 -17.23 2.90 -9.49
CA TYR A 47 -15.98 3.11 -10.24
C TYR A 47 -14.72 3.19 -9.38
N SER A 48 -14.81 2.96 -8.06
CA SER A 48 -13.66 3.04 -7.16
C SER A 48 -13.58 1.90 -6.14
N TRP A 49 -12.34 1.49 -5.86
CA TRP A 49 -12.00 0.43 -4.93
C TRP A 49 -10.87 0.88 -4.00
N SER A 50 -10.92 0.45 -2.75
CA SER A 50 -9.90 0.66 -1.73
C SER A 50 -9.32 -0.67 -1.30
N ARG A 51 -7.99 -0.74 -1.20
CA ARG A 51 -7.28 -1.85 -0.57
C ARG A 51 -6.47 -1.32 0.62
N PRO A 52 -6.93 -1.53 1.87
CA PRO A 52 -6.14 -1.21 3.05
C PRO A 52 -4.85 -2.04 3.12
N LEU A 53 -3.73 -1.40 3.48
CA LEU A 53 -2.43 -2.03 3.69
C LEU A 53 -1.94 -1.87 5.13
N CYS A 54 -2.25 -0.74 5.76
CA CYS A 54 -1.87 -0.46 7.14
C CYS A 54 -2.95 0.40 7.81
N LEU A 55 -3.26 0.10 9.07
CA LEU A 55 -4.02 0.97 9.97
C LEU A 55 -3.24 1.12 11.26
N ASN A 56 -2.90 2.36 11.62
CA ASN A 56 -2.36 2.71 12.92
C ASN A 56 -3.36 3.61 13.64
N ALA A 57 -4.21 2.98 14.46
CA ALA A 57 -5.25 3.68 15.20
C ALA A 57 -4.69 4.64 16.24
N SER A 58 -3.54 4.34 16.84
CA SER A 58 -2.91 5.16 17.89
C SER A 58 -2.33 6.47 17.35
N GLN A 59 -1.79 6.45 16.13
CA GLN A 59 -1.21 7.63 15.49
C GLN A 59 -2.13 8.27 14.44
N GLY A 60 -3.31 7.68 14.22
CA GLY A 60 -4.34 8.24 13.33
C GLY A 60 -3.96 8.24 11.85
N TYR A 61 -3.17 7.26 11.39
CA TYR A 61 -2.83 7.13 9.97
C TYR A 61 -3.19 5.75 9.42
N TRP A 62 -3.33 5.70 8.10
CA TRP A 62 -3.51 4.48 7.34
C TRP A 62 -2.79 4.59 6.00
N VAL A 63 -2.53 3.43 5.40
CA VAL A 63 -2.03 3.32 4.03
C VAL A 63 -3.00 2.43 3.27
N HIS A 64 -3.42 2.88 2.09
CA HIS A 64 -4.26 2.09 1.20
C HIS A 64 -3.90 2.34 -0.25
N LEU A 65 -4.17 1.37 -1.11
CA LEU A 65 -4.19 1.59 -2.55
C LEU A 65 -5.60 1.96 -2.98
N SER A 66 -5.69 2.99 -3.81
CA SER A 66 -6.94 3.38 -4.44
C SER A 66 -6.87 3.04 -5.93
N LYS A 67 -7.93 2.40 -6.43
CA LYS A 67 -8.09 2.04 -7.84
C LYS A 67 -9.36 2.70 -8.35
N PHE A 68 -9.23 3.43 -9.45
CA PHE A 68 -10.35 4.04 -10.17
C PHE A 68 -10.41 3.46 -11.59
N ARG A 69 -11.61 3.18 -12.08
CA ARG A 69 -11.84 2.76 -13.48
C ARG A 69 -12.70 3.80 -14.18
N GLY A 70 -12.20 4.34 -15.30
CA GLY A 70 -12.85 5.44 -16.02
C GLY A 70 -12.67 6.78 -15.32
N ASP A 71 -13.61 7.69 -15.56
CA ASP A 71 -13.64 8.99 -14.88
C ASP A 71 -14.21 8.84 -13.47
N GLY A 72 -13.54 9.43 -12.49
CA GLY A 72 -13.95 9.40 -11.10
C GLY A 72 -13.65 10.72 -10.41
N VAL A 73 -14.55 11.13 -9.53
CA VAL A 73 -14.37 12.31 -8.68
C VAL A 73 -14.53 11.87 -7.23
N VAL A 74 -13.60 12.31 -6.39
CA VAL A 74 -13.75 12.21 -4.94
C VAL A 74 -14.37 13.52 -4.46
N SER A 75 -15.42 13.43 -3.65
CA SER A 75 -16.08 14.60 -3.07
C SER A 75 -15.06 15.49 -2.36
N CYS A 76 -15.29 16.81 -2.42
CA CYS A 76 -14.45 17.78 -1.73
C CYS A 76 -14.39 17.47 -0.23
N HIS A 77 -13.18 17.47 0.33
CA HIS A 77 -12.92 17.24 1.74
C HIS A 77 -11.62 17.93 2.17
N ARG A 78 -11.41 18.02 3.48
CA ARG A 78 -10.22 18.62 4.09
C ARG A 78 -9.55 17.60 4.99
N HIS A 79 -8.22 17.56 4.95
CA HIS A 79 -7.43 16.77 5.89
C HIS A 79 -6.93 17.65 7.05
N PRO A 80 -7.09 17.20 8.31
CA PRO A 80 -6.46 17.85 9.46
C PRO A 80 -4.95 17.54 9.56
N ALA A 81 -4.46 16.56 8.80
CA ALA A 81 -3.06 16.11 8.77
C ALA A 81 -2.55 15.95 7.32
N PRO A 82 -1.22 15.87 7.09
CA PRO A 82 -0.65 15.70 5.74
C PRO A 82 -1.09 14.42 5.05
N VAL A 83 -1.17 14.46 3.72
CA VAL A 83 -1.44 13.30 2.86
C VAL A 83 -0.29 13.13 1.88
N HIS A 84 0.19 11.89 1.75
CA HIS A 84 1.17 11.50 0.75
C HIS A 84 0.49 10.63 -0.30
N GLY A 85 0.58 11.02 -1.56
CA GLY A 85 0.04 10.27 -2.69
C GLY A 85 1.14 9.95 -3.68
N PHE A 86 1.18 8.70 -4.14
CA PHE A 86 2.08 8.26 -5.20
C PHE A 86 1.27 7.59 -6.31
N ILE A 87 1.53 8.00 -7.55
CA ILE A 87 0.80 7.46 -8.71
C ILE A 87 1.57 6.30 -9.30
N ILE A 88 1.00 5.10 -9.12
CA ILE A 88 1.54 3.87 -9.69
C ILE A 88 1.16 3.75 -11.17
N LYS A 89 -0.07 4.12 -11.55
CA LYS A 89 -0.56 4.08 -12.94
C LYS A 89 -1.66 5.13 -13.16
N GLY A 90 -1.66 5.75 -14.33
CA GLY A 90 -2.68 6.73 -14.74
C GLY A 90 -2.34 8.15 -14.32
N GLY A 91 -3.36 8.97 -14.11
CA GLY A 91 -3.22 10.37 -13.68
C GLY A 91 -4.46 10.85 -12.94
N TRP A 92 -4.29 11.92 -12.16
CA TRP A 92 -5.34 12.59 -11.41
C TRP A 92 -4.95 14.06 -11.24
N ARG A 93 -5.89 14.88 -10.78
CA ARG A 93 -5.63 16.27 -10.40
C ARG A 93 -6.61 16.69 -9.32
N TYR A 94 -6.20 17.67 -8.52
CA TYR A 94 -7.16 18.51 -7.82
C TYR A 94 -7.88 19.40 -8.83
N LEU A 95 -9.18 19.58 -8.62
CA LEU A 95 -10.03 20.46 -9.43
C LEU A 95 -10.15 21.82 -8.75
#